data_AF-A0A6P4ETS2-F1
#
_entry.id   AF-A0A6P4ETS2-F1
#
_cell.length_a   1.000
_cell.length_b   1.000
_cell.length_c   1.000
_cell.angle_alpha   90.00
_cell.angle_beta   90.00
_cell.angle_gamma   90.00
#
_symmetry.space_group_name_H-M   'P 1'
#
loop_
_entity.id
_entity.type
_entity.pdbx_description
1 polymer ?
#
loop_
_entity_poly.entity_id
_entity_poly.type
_entity_poly.pdbx_seq_one_letter_code
_entity_poly.pdbx_strand_id
1 'polypeptide(L)'
;MAHMEYNRRDAQAAGFRLGLGGGDADNSALMRRPTVVVQRQGQRTEPVAESPVESPRSMRPPSQQQAGRDRVVHCRGSPSLSLATSTTTTTSTSLSKSTDHGRPNQVVRFCLRLGYNALLYPYEFAKVLIQLGHEPLQARPFHLALFHRRPRLFLPGVHRYVQHIQQVDGYLGAYRGLTARLAACTVDFLLGDVLLAVLHFGPYKRGAKEELSLKEFWWNLTRDSIRLATAVALSQPFYVVMVRQIAQFVGRERVYEGVLASLMVLLKSEGYAGLFAGIVPRLLGEWAVLAVTSCVSHLCQRLLPMSRNQQQYNAVIIQMLASLLMYPLEVTSACMAVTGAPLASCEPPSMPLYNHWADCLTDLYARGGHNRGAILFWRTVPRIQLRRRQDGLML
;
A
#
# COMPACT_ATOMS: atom_id res chain seq x y z
N MET A 1 9.69 -64.82 -7.09
CA MET A 1 8.79 -64.86 -8.26
C MET A 1 7.38 -64.68 -7.72
N ALA A 2 6.72 -63.58 -8.10
CA ALA A 2 5.45 -63.57 -8.85
C ALA A 2 4.24 -64.04 -8.00
N HIS A 3 3.42 -63.10 -7.50
CA HIS A 3 2.18 -62.55 -8.11
C HIS A 3 0.92 -63.34 -7.69
N MET A 4 0.00 -62.66 -6.98
CA MET A 4 -1.42 -62.37 -7.35
C MET A 4 -2.37 -63.38 -6.67
N GLU A 5 -3.62 -63.12 -6.24
CA GLU A 5 -4.59 -62.00 -6.31
C GLU A 5 -5.21 -61.78 -4.90
N TYR A 6 -5.50 -60.57 -4.41
CA TYR A 6 -6.69 -59.72 -4.67
C TYR A 6 -8.07 -60.39 -4.52
N ASN A 7 -8.78 -60.14 -3.40
CA ASN A 7 -10.24 -60.02 -3.42
C ASN A 7 -10.82 -59.20 -2.25
N ARG A 8 -12.02 -58.65 -2.46
CA ARG A 8 -12.92 -57.88 -1.56
C ARG A 8 -12.76 -56.35 -1.48
N ARG A 9 -13.22 -55.68 -2.53
CA ARG A 9 -14.19 -54.56 -2.42
C ARG A 9 -15.19 -54.63 -3.57
N ASP A 10 -16.48 -54.75 -3.23
CA ASP A 10 -17.59 -53.98 -3.80
C ASP A 10 -18.93 -54.58 -3.34
N ALA A 11 -19.68 -53.81 -2.54
CA ALA A 11 -21.14 -53.87 -2.38
C ALA A 11 -21.62 -52.95 -1.23
N GLN A 12 -21.59 -51.63 -1.43
CA GLN A 12 -22.70 -50.74 -1.04
C GLN A 12 -22.47 -49.31 -1.56
N ALA A 13 -23.35 -48.90 -2.48
CA ALA A 13 -23.51 -47.52 -2.97
C ALA A 13 -24.32 -46.69 -1.94
N ALA A 14 -24.61 -45.39 -2.11
CA ALA A 14 -24.45 -44.48 -3.25
C ALA A 14 -24.29 -43.03 -2.75
N GLY A 15 -23.76 -42.12 -3.59
CA GLY A 15 -23.55 -40.72 -3.17
C GLY A 15 -23.00 -39.77 -4.21
N PHE A 16 -23.71 -39.62 -5.34
CA PHE A 16 -23.68 -38.49 -6.29
C PHE A 16 -22.31 -37.97 -6.81
N ARG A 17 -22.02 -38.22 -8.10
CA ARG A 17 -20.99 -37.54 -8.91
C ARG A 17 -21.61 -36.90 -10.16
N LEU A 18 -21.28 -35.63 -10.38
CA LEU A 18 -21.32 -34.87 -11.65
C LEU A 18 -20.28 -33.75 -11.47
N GLY A 19 -19.43 -33.33 -12.41
CA GLY A 19 -19.09 -33.79 -13.76
C GLY A 19 -17.82 -33.04 -14.23
N LEU A 20 -17.11 -33.59 -15.22
CA LEU A 20 -15.76 -33.21 -15.70
C LEU A 20 -15.42 -31.71 -15.92
N GLY A 21 -14.10 -31.43 -15.86
CA GLY A 21 -13.43 -30.24 -16.42
C GLY A 21 -12.25 -29.81 -15.53
N GLY A 22 -10.98 -30.08 -15.82
CA GLY A 22 -10.32 -30.35 -17.11
C GLY A 22 -9.47 -29.13 -17.49
N GLY A 23 -8.22 -29.08 -17.03
CA GLY A 23 -7.38 -27.88 -17.16
C GLY A 23 -6.03 -28.01 -16.46
N ASP A 24 -5.19 -28.94 -16.95
CA ASP A 24 -3.75 -28.90 -16.67
C ASP A 24 -3.13 -27.65 -17.31
N ALA A 25 -2.25 -26.99 -16.56
CA ALA A 25 -1.33 -26.00 -17.07
C ALA A 25 -0.07 -26.03 -16.19
N ASP A 26 0.95 -26.72 -16.67
CA ASP A 26 2.23 -26.90 -15.98
C ASP A 26 2.85 -25.58 -15.52
N ASN A 27 3.45 -25.59 -14.33
CA ASN A 27 4.37 -24.53 -13.91
C ASN A 27 5.60 -25.10 -13.20
N SER A 28 6.36 -25.89 -13.96
CA SER A 28 7.63 -26.46 -13.53
C SER A 28 8.80 -25.85 -14.31
N ALA A 29 9.65 -25.16 -13.56
CA ALA A 29 11.04 -24.80 -13.85
C ALA A 29 11.36 -23.90 -15.07
N LEU A 30 12.11 -22.83 -14.77
CA LEU A 30 13.46 -22.71 -15.33
C LEU A 30 14.39 -21.94 -14.39
N MET A 31 15.33 -22.68 -13.78
CA MET A 31 16.49 -22.07 -13.12
C MET A 31 17.40 -21.44 -14.19
N ARG A 32 18.06 -20.32 -13.86
CA ARG A 32 19.31 -19.94 -14.53
C ARG A 32 20.48 -20.16 -13.59
N ARG A 33 21.35 -21.10 -13.96
CA ARG A 33 22.79 -21.04 -13.63
C ARG A 33 23.56 -20.64 -14.90
N PRO A 34 24.74 -20.00 -14.77
CA PRO A 34 25.44 -19.41 -15.90
C PRO A 34 26.34 -20.42 -16.62
N THR A 35 26.63 -20.19 -17.91
CA THR A 35 28.00 -20.10 -18.47
C THR A 35 28.02 -19.85 -19.99
N VAL A 36 29.22 -19.48 -20.47
CA VAL A 36 29.76 -19.54 -21.84
C VAL A 36 29.48 -18.35 -22.78
N VAL A 37 30.60 -17.74 -23.17
CA VAL A 37 30.80 -16.73 -24.22
C VAL A 37 30.72 -17.37 -25.60
N VAL A 38 30.07 -16.72 -26.56
CA VAL A 38 30.41 -16.88 -27.99
C VAL A 38 30.65 -15.53 -28.62
N GLN A 39 31.78 -15.45 -29.32
CA GLN A 39 32.39 -14.27 -29.89
C GLN A 39 32.09 -14.24 -31.40
N ARG A 40 31.82 -13.06 -31.99
CA ARG A 40 31.90 -12.90 -33.45
C ARG A 40 32.51 -11.56 -33.82
N GLN A 41 33.45 -11.60 -34.75
CA GLN A 41 34.38 -10.52 -35.07
C GLN A 41 33.79 -9.49 -36.04
N GLY A 42 34.31 -8.26 -35.97
CA GLY A 42 34.19 -7.23 -36.99
C GLY A 42 35.32 -6.20 -36.83
N GLN A 43 36.35 -6.29 -37.68
CA GLN A 43 37.39 -5.25 -37.86
C GLN A 43 36.72 -4.01 -38.51
N ARG A 44 37.24 -2.78 -38.57
CA ARG A 44 38.53 -2.08 -38.31
C ARG A 44 38.11 -0.59 -38.15
N THR A 45 38.76 0.36 -37.47
CA THR A 45 40.13 0.92 -37.65
C THR A 45 40.27 2.09 -36.63
N GLU A 46 41.44 2.31 -36.02
CA GLU A 46 41.81 3.59 -35.38
C GLU A 46 42.87 4.33 -36.21
N PRO A 47 43.25 5.58 -35.86
CA PRO A 47 44.49 5.71 -35.09
C PRO A 47 44.55 6.85 -34.03
N VAL A 48 45.12 6.50 -32.86
CA VAL A 48 46.25 7.18 -32.17
C VAL A 48 46.08 8.57 -31.52
N ALA A 49 46.29 8.62 -30.19
CA ALA A 49 47.17 9.57 -29.51
C ALA A 49 47.58 9.07 -28.09
N GLU A 50 48.84 9.26 -27.71
CA GLU A 50 49.50 8.80 -26.47
C GLU A 50 49.34 9.82 -25.30
N SER A 51 48.97 9.44 -24.06
CA SER A 51 49.84 9.07 -22.89
C SER A 51 50.37 10.27 -22.03
N PRO A 52 50.94 10.11 -20.81
CA PRO A 52 50.65 9.20 -19.67
C PRO A 52 50.71 9.88 -18.25
N VAL A 53 50.83 9.06 -17.18
CA VAL A 53 51.28 9.36 -15.77
C VAL A 53 50.35 10.24 -14.87
N GLU A 54 50.21 10.12 -13.54
CA GLU A 54 50.85 9.29 -12.48
C GLU A 54 49.93 9.08 -11.24
N SER A 55 50.34 8.22 -10.30
CA SER A 55 49.84 8.04 -8.91
C SER A 55 51.06 7.61 -8.06
N PRO A 56 51.20 7.85 -6.72
CA PRO A 56 50.22 7.37 -5.71
C PRO A 56 50.28 7.99 -4.26
N ARG A 57 49.55 7.37 -3.29
CA ARG A 57 49.80 7.34 -1.80
C ARG A 57 49.67 8.68 -1.01
N SER A 58 49.54 8.75 0.33
CA SER A 58 49.03 7.86 1.41
C SER A 58 48.93 8.65 2.75
N MET A 59 48.31 8.06 3.78
CA MET A 59 48.42 8.37 5.24
C MET A 59 47.51 9.41 5.96
N ARG A 60 47.35 9.15 7.26
CA ARG A 60 46.48 9.70 8.34
C ARG A 60 47.17 9.34 9.69
N PRO A 61 46.73 9.79 10.91
CA PRO A 61 46.05 11.02 11.34
C PRO A 61 47.08 11.95 12.06
N PRO A 62 47.28 12.10 13.42
CA PRO A 62 46.51 11.82 14.66
C PRO A 62 46.13 13.14 15.45
N SER A 63 44.98 13.22 16.16
CA SER A 63 44.72 12.99 17.62
C SER A 63 44.63 14.24 18.53
N GLN A 64 43.46 14.43 19.19
CA GLN A 64 43.23 14.77 20.62
C GLN A 64 41.69 14.66 20.86
N GLN A 65 41.17 13.80 21.76
CA GLN A 65 40.98 13.94 23.22
C GLN A 65 39.95 15.03 23.61
N GLN A 66 38.99 14.84 24.55
CA GLN A 66 38.82 13.77 25.57
C GLN A 66 37.34 13.56 26.04
N ALA A 67 37.13 12.47 26.79
CA ALA A 67 35.91 11.96 27.47
C ALA A 67 35.03 12.96 28.29
N GLY A 68 33.80 12.66 28.72
CA GLY A 68 32.94 11.46 28.58
C GLY A 68 32.26 11.02 29.90
N ARG A 69 31.06 10.41 29.85
CA ARG A 69 30.56 9.42 30.85
C ARG A 69 29.23 8.75 30.44
N ASP A 70 29.07 7.49 30.85
CA ASP A 70 27.96 6.60 30.49
C ASP A 70 26.71 6.73 31.39
N ARG A 71 25.53 6.38 30.83
CA ARG A 71 24.78 5.20 31.32
C ARG A 71 23.69 4.70 30.36
N VAL A 72 23.58 3.38 30.34
CA VAL A 72 22.73 2.52 29.49
C VAL A 72 21.25 2.52 29.95
N VAL A 73 20.29 2.33 29.02
CA VAL A 73 19.20 1.30 29.05
C VAL A 73 17.96 1.64 28.20
N HIS A 74 17.47 0.61 27.50
CA HIS A 74 16.16 0.42 26.83
C HIS A 74 15.78 1.19 25.55
N CYS A 75 16.10 0.57 24.41
CA CYS A 75 15.26 0.60 23.21
C CYS A 75 13.96 -0.18 23.42
N ARG A 76 12.78 0.42 23.15
CA ARG A 76 11.52 -0.31 22.95
C ARG A 76 10.50 0.50 22.14
N GLY A 77 9.90 -0.11 21.11
CA GLY A 77 8.67 0.39 20.47
C GLY A 77 8.86 1.19 19.18
N SER A 78 9.10 0.50 18.06
CA SER A 78 8.93 1.07 16.71
C SER A 78 7.44 1.13 16.34
N PRO A 79 6.87 2.28 15.95
CA PRO A 79 5.54 2.33 15.35
C PRO A 79 5.61 1.90 13.88
N SER A 80 4.58 1.18 13.42
CA SER A 80 4.42 0.73 12.05
C SER A 80 4.26 1.91 11.07
N LEU A 81 5.02 1.91 9.96
CA LEU A 81 4.67 2.70 8.78
C LEU A 81 3.46 2.08 8.07
N SER A 82 2.31 2.15 8.70
CA SER A 82 1.04 2.31 8.00
C SER A 82 0.92 3.80 7.69
N LEU A 83 1.29 4.21 6.47
CA LEU A 83 0.90 5.52 5.94
C LEU A 83 -0.61 5.47 5.70
N ALA A 84 -1.37 5.53 6.79
CA ALA A 84 -2.78 5.84 6.75
C ALA A 84 -2.89 7.25 6.19
N THR A 85 -3.68 7.41 5.14
CA THR A 85 -4.18 8.73 4.72
C THR A 85 -4.88 9.31 5.93
N SER A 86 -4.19 10.17 6.67
CA SER A 86 -4.73 10.79 7.86
C SER A 86 -5.71 11.84 7.39
N THR A 87 -6.95 11.37 7.22
CA THR A 87 -8.19 12.15 7.35
C THR A 87 -8.21 12.75 8.74
N THR A 88 -7.32 13.71 8.98
CA THR A 88 -7.42 14.68 10.03
C THR A 88 -8.73 15.40 9.78
N THR A 89 -9.68 15.25 10.71
CA THR A 89 -10.90 16.04 10.82
C THR A 89 -10.50 17.50 11.02
N THR A 90 -10.14 18.14 9.91
CA THR A 90 -9.82 19.55 9.83
C THR A 90 -11.13 20.30 9.91
N THR A 91 -11.44 20.79 11.11
CA THR A 91 -12.49 21.78 11.33
C THR A 91 -12.20 22.99 10.45
N SER A 92 -12.89 23.06 9.31
CA SER A 92 -12.89 24.19 8.41
C SER A 92 -13.59 25.37 9.07
N THR A 93 -12.85 26.09 9.91
CA THR A 93 -13.25 27.43 10.36
C THR A 93 -13.24 28.37 9.16
N SER A 94 -14.39 28.99 8.96
CA SER A 94 -14.74 30.02 7.98
C SER A 94 -13.66 31.06 7.71
N LEU A 95 -13.68 31.58 6.48
CA LEU A 95 -12.94 32.75 6.03
C LEU A 95 -13.36 34.01 6.81
N SER A 96 -12.73 34.27 7.95
CA SER A 96 -12.88 35.52 8.71
C SER A 96 -11.51 36.04 9.13
N LYS A 97 -11.20 37.29 8.77
CA LYS A 97 -9.97 37.98 9.20
C LYS A 97 -9.96 38.13 10.73
N SER A 98 -9.24 37.25 11.42
CA SER A 98 -8.78 37.46 12.79
C SER A 98 -7.38 36.86 12.91
N THR A 99 -6.38 37.72 13.12
CA THR A 99 -4.97 37.36 13.30
C THR A 99 -4.75 36.66 14.65
N ASP A 100 -5.04 35.37 14.70
CA ASP A 100 -4.80 34.50 15.86
C ASP A 100 -3.40 33.86 15.77
N HIS A 101 -2.44 34.42 16.50
CA HIS A 101 -1.02 34.01 16.46
C HIS A 101 -0.72 32.65 17.12
N GLY A 102 -1.73 31.89 17.57
CA GLY A 102 -1.54 30.60 18.26
C GLY A 102 -1.52 29.35 17.36
N ARG A 103 -1.85 29.44 16.07
CA ARG A 103 -1.97 28.27 15.18
C ARG A 103 -1.06 28.40 13.95
N PRO A 104 -0.09 27.49 13.71
CA PRO A 104 0.71 27.54 12.49
C PRO A 104 -0.17 27.43 11.25
N ASN A 105 0.09 28.30 10.27
CA ASN A 105 -0.69 28.49 9.06
C ASN A 105 -1.10 27.16 8.40
N GLN A 106 -2.36 27.05 7.99
CA GLN A 106 -2.89 25.83 7.36
C GLN A 106 -2.07 25.41 6.13
N VAL A 107 -1.63 26.39 5.33
CA VAL A 107 -0.74 26.20 4.18
C VAL A 107 0.61 25.60 4.61
N VAL A 108 1.20 26.05 5.71
CA VAL A 108 2.48 25.49 6.23
C VAL A 108 2.28 24.03 6.68
N ARG A 109 1.18 23.72 7.36
CA ARG A 109 0.83 22.33 7.72
C ARG A 109 0.64 21.44 6.48
N PHE A 110 0.00 21.97 5.44
CA PHE A 110 -0.17 21.28 4.16
C PHE A 110 1.17 21.04 3.46
N CYS A 111 2.03 22.06 3.32
CA CYS A 111 3.35 21.94 2.72
C CYS A 111 4.26 20.95 3.48
N LEU A 112 4.22 20.95 4.81
CA LEU A 112 4.94 19.98 5.64
C LEU A 112 4.44 18.55 5.40
N ARG A 113 3.11 18.34 5.30
CA ARG A 113 2.52 17.03 4.93
C ARG A 113 2.94 16.60 3.53
N LEU A 114 2.95 17.53 2.57
CA LEU A 114 3.33 17.28 1.18
C LEU A 114 4.82 16.86 1.07
N GLY A 115 5.70 17.58 1.77
CA GLY A 115 7.13 17.26 1.85
C GLY A 115 7.42 15.94 2.56
N TYR A 116 6.68 15.61 3.63
CA TYR A 116 6.79 14.32 4.32
C TYR A 116 6.35 13.14 3.44
N ASN A 117 5.21 13.29 2.73
CA ASN A 117 4.74 12.29 1.78
C ASN A 117 5.74 12.10 0.63
N ALA A 118 6.33 13.18 0.11
CA ALA A 118 7.40 13.09 -0.90
C ALA A 118 8.64 12.36 -0.36
N LEU A 119 9.11 12.69 0.85
CA LEU A 119 10.28 12.05 1.47
C LEU A 119 10.11 10.54 1.70
N LEU A 120 8.91 10.11 2.11
CA LEU A 120 8.61 8.69 2.35
C LEU A 120 8.02 7.96 1.14
N TYR A 121 7.87 8.64 0.01
CA TYR A 121 7.27 8.08 -1.20
C TYR A 121 7.87 6.73 -1.66
N PRO A 122 9.19 6.48 -1.58
CA PRO A 122 9.74 5.15 -1.93
C PRO A 122 9.16 3.99 -1.09
N TYR A 123 8.73 4.25 0.15
CA TYR A 123 8.02 3.25 0.98
C TYR A 123 6.55 3.11 0.58
N GLU A 124 5.89 4.17 0.13
CA GLU A 124 4.52 4.13 -0.42
C GLU A 124 4.50 3.37 -1.77
N PHE A 125 5.48 3.65 -2.64
CA PHE A 125 5.73 2.91 -3.88
C PHE A 125 5.91 1.40 -3.62
N ALA A 126 6.78 1.05 -2.67
CA ALA A 126 6.99 -0.34 -2.27
C ALA A 126 5.74 -0.97 -1.63
N LYS A 127 4.96 -0.22 -0.82
CA LYS A 127 3.67 -0.67 -0.26
C LYS A 127 2.69 -1.06 -1.37
N VAL A 128 2.52 -0.20 -2.37
CA VAL A 128 1.61 -0.43 -3.49
C VAL A 128 2.00 -1.67 -4.29
N LEU A 129 3.28 -1.87 -4.61
CA LEU A 129 3.74 -3.09 -5.28
C LEU A 129 3.47 -4.36 -4.45
N ILE A 130 3.59 -4.31 -3.11
CA ILE A 130 3.23 -5.42 -2.22
C ILE A 130 1.71 -5.68 -2.25
N GLN A 131 0.88 -4.64 -2.28
CA GLN A 131 -0.58 -4.76 -2.37
C GLN A 131 -1.01 -5.45 -3.66
N LEU A 132 -0.40 -5.07 -4.80
CA LEU A 132 -0.57 -5.74 -6.09
C LEU A 132 0.00 -7.18 -6.13
N GLY A 133 0.74 -7.60 -5.10
CA GLY A 133 1.29 -8.95 -5.00
C GLY A 133 2.64 -9.17 -5.69
N HIS A 134 3.32 -8.10 -6.13
CA HIS A 134 4.66 -8.20 -6.70
C HIS A 134 5.71 -8.39 -5.60
N GLU A 135 6.31 -9.59 -5.56
CA GLU A 135 7.30 -9.99 -4.55
C GLU A 135 8.57 -10.59 -5.21
N PRO A 136 9.48 -9.76 -5.77
CA PRO A 136 10.66 -10.24 -6.49
C PRO A 136 11.76 -10.82 -5.60
N LEU A 137 11.68 -10.62 -4.27
CA LEU A 137 12.67 -11.11 -3.32
C LEU A 137 12.20 -12.42 -2.67
N GLN A 138 12.99 -13.48 -2.83
CA GLN A 138 12.69 -14.81 -2.28
C GLN A 138 12.52 -14.80 -0.76
N ALA A 139 11.46 -15.43 -0.28
CA ALA A 139 11.22 -15.63 1.15
C ALA A 139 12.25 -16.60 1.76
N ARG A 140 12.79 -16.25 2.94
CA ARG A 140 13.79 -17.05 3.64
C ARG A 140 13.14 -17.76 4.85
N PRO A 141 13.52 -19.01 5.16
CA PRO A 141 13.07 -19.66 6.39
C PRO A 141 13.72 -18.96 7.60
N PHE A 142 12.92 -18.68 8.63
CA PHE A 142 13.44 -18.18 9.90
C PHE A 142 12.91 -19.03 11.05
N HIS A 143 13.82 -19.54 11.88
CA HIS A 143 13.51 -20.31 13.09
C HIS A 143 13.68 -19.42 14.32
N LEU A 144 12.58 -19.13 15.03
CA LEU A 144 12.68 -18.62 16.39
C LEU A 144 12.98 -19.80 17.32
N ALA A 145 14.21 -19.90 17.84
CA ALA A 145 14.62 -20.97 18.75
C ALA A 145 13.69 -21.13 19.98
N LEU A 146 13.08 -20.04 20.45
CA LEU A 146 12.18 -20.02 21.60
C LEU A 146 10.80 -20.64 21.34
N PHE A 147 10.36 -20.76 20.08
CA PHE A 147 9.08 -21.38 19.72
C PHE A 147 9.34 -22.63 18.88
N HIS A 148 9.20 -23.81 19.51
CA HIS A 148 9.26 -25.15 18.92
C HIS A 148 8.09 -25.44 17.93
N ARG A 149 7.82 -24.53 16.99
CA ARG A 149 6.79 -24.68 15.94
C ARG A 149 7.35 -24.34 14.57
N ARG A 150 6.80 -25.04 13.56
CA ARG A 150 7.25 -25.13 12.15
C ARG A 150 7.78 -23.81 11.57
N PRO A 151 8.83 -23.87 10.71
CA PRO A 151 9.45 -22.70 10.11
C PRO A 151 8.41 -21.80 9.44
N ARG A 152 8.40 -20.52 9.80
CA ARG A 152 7.67 -19.50 9.05
C ARG A 152 8.60 -18.96 7.98
N LEU A 153 8.12 -18.88 6.75
CA LEU A 153 8.84 -18.18 5.69
C LEU A 153 8.60 -16.68 5.87
N PHE A 154 9.70 -15.95 6.04
CA PHE A 154 9.71 -14.50 6.16
C PHE A 154 10.17 -13.88 4.86
N LEU A 155 9.47 -12.82 4.44
CA LEU A 155 9.96 -11.98 3.37
C LEU A 155 10.91 -10.92 3.94
N PRO A 156 11.92 -10.49 3.16
CA PRO A 156 12.74 -9.36 3.56
C PRO A 156 11.86 -8.10 3.74
N GLY A 157 12.17 -7.33 4.79
CA GLY A 157 11.44 -6.11 5.12
C GLY A 157 11.54 -5.05 4.01
N VAL A 158 10.56 -4.15 3.96
CA VAL A 158 10.39 -3.14 2.90
C VAL A 158 11.66 -2.38 2.52
N HIS A 159 12.59 -2.10 3.44
CA HIS A 159 13.82 -1.39 3.12
C HIS A 159 14.70 -2.14 2.09
N ARG A 160 14.81 -3.48 2.19
CA ARG A 160 15.49 -4.30 1.17
C ARG A 160 14.76 -4.26 -0.17
N TYR A 161 13.45 -4.07 -0.15
CA TYR A 161 12.65 -3.96 -1.37
C TYR A 161 12.83 -2.58 -2.03
N VAL A 162 12.85 -1.50 -1.26
CA VAL A 162 13.20 -0.14 -1.75
C VAL A 162 14.61 -0.11 -2.33
N GLN A 163 15.60 -0.74 -1.67
CA GLN A 163 16.94 -0.91 -2.23
C GLN A 163 16.93 -1.64 -3.59
N HIS A 164 16.11 -2.69 -3.72
CA HIS A 164 15.98 -3.42 -4.99
C HIS A 164 15.34 -2.55 -6.09
N ILE A 165 14.29 -1.78 -5.78
CA ILE A 165 13.67 -0.82 -6.71
C ILE A 165 14.71 0.21 -7.20
N GLN A 166 15.49 0.77 -6.27
CA GLN A 166 16.57 1.72 -6.58
C GLN A 166 17.72 1.09 -7.40
N GLN A 167 17.97 -0.21 -7.26
CA GLN A 167 18.95 -0.94 -8.09
C GLN A 167 18.44 -1.23 -9.51
N VAL A 168 17.12 -1.39 -9.68
CA VAL A 168 16.50 -1.75 -10.97
C VAL A 168 16.25 -0.51 -11.84
N ASP A 169 15.58 0.52 -11.29
CA ASP A 169 15.15 1.73 -12.02
C ASP A 169 15.87 3.02 -11.55
N GLY A 170 16.87 2.90 -10.67
CA GLY A 170 17.60 4.05 -10.12
C GLY A 170 16.83 4.83 -9.05
N TYR A 171 17.50 5.84 -8.46
CA TYR A 171 16.90 6.67 -7.41
C TYR A 171 15.68 7.48 -7.90
N LEU A 172 15.69 7.95 -9.15
CA LEU A 172 14.56 8.69 -9.74
C LEU A 172 13.37 7.77 -10.05
N GLY A 173 13.61 6.52 -10.44
CA GLY A 173 12.56 5.53 -10.69
C GLY A 173 11.68 5.25 -9.47
N ALA A 174 12.28 5.27 -8.27
CA ALA A 174 11.56 5.14 -7.00
C ALA A 174 10.58 6.29 -6.69
N TYR A 175 10.58 7.36 -7.49
CA TYR A 175 9.63 8.49 -7.40
C TYR A 175 8.60 8.53 -8.55
N ARG A 176 8.54 7.49 -9.39
CA ARG A 176 7.49 7.35 -10.42
C ARG A 176 6.10 7.26 -9.75
N GLY A 177 5.14 8.04 -10.22
CA GLY A 177 3.83 8.23 -9.56
C GLY A 177 3.76 9.37 -8.53
N LEU A 178 4.90 9.93 -8.07
CA LEU A 178 4.89 10.99 -7.05
C LEU A 178 4.07 12.20 -7.48
N THR A 179 4.22 12.66 -8.73
CA THR A 179 3.48 13.83 -9.23
C THR A 179 1.97 13.63 -9.21
N ALA A 180 1.48 12.43 -9.53
CA ALA A 180 0.06 12.08 -9.40
C ALA A 180 -0.37 12.02 -7.92
N ARG A 181 0.48 11.47 -7.04
CA ARG A 181 0.22 11.46 -5.58
C ARG A 181 0.14 12.87 -4.99
N LEU A 182 1.02 13.78 -5.38
CA LEU A 182 0.99 15.17 -4.93
C LEU A 182 -0.24 15.91 -5.49
N ALA A 183 -0.59 15.70 -6.77
CA ALA A 183 -1.81 16.25 -7.35
C ALA A 183 -3.06 15.79 -6.59
N ALA A 184 -3.16 14.49 -6.24
CA ALA A 184 -4.24 13.96 -5.42
C ALA A 184 -4.35 14.68 -4.05
N CYS A 185 -3.21 14.95 -3.39
CA CYS A 185 -3.18 15.66 -2.10
C CYS A 185 -3.62 17.13 -2.24
N THR A 186 -3.22 17.79 -3.32
CA THR A 186 -3.58 19.20 -3.59
C THR A 186 -5.06 19.33 -3.94
N VAL A 187 -5.62 18.40 -4.70
CA VAL A 187 -7.06 18.37 -5.03
C VAL A 187 -7.91 18.06 -3.78
N ASP A 188 -7.50 17.12 -2.94
CA ASP A 188 -8.12 16.87 -1.63
C ASP A 188 -8.14 18.14 -0.75
N PHE A 189 -6.99 18.80 -0.60
CA PHE A 189 -6.86 20.00 0.23
C PHE A 189 -7.65 21.21 -0.30
N LEU A 190 -7.64 21.46 -1.61
CA LEU A 190 -8.29 22.63 -2.21
C LEU A 190 -9.79 22.43 -2.49
N LEU A 191 -10.21 21.22 -2.87
CA LEU A 191 -11.58 20.96 -3.33
C LEU A 191 -12.42 20.04 -2.42
N GLY A 192 -11.83 19.37 -1.42
CA GLY A 192 -12.57 18.45 -0.53
C GLY A 192 -13.73 19.10 0.24
N ASP A 193 -13.66 20.42 0.48
CA ASP A 193 -14.70 21.19 1.17
C ASP A 193 -15.70 21.88 0.21
N VAL A 194 -15.53 21.77 -1.13
CA VAL A 194 -16.35 22.50 -2.12
C VAL A 194 -17.83 22.17 -2.00
N LEU A 195 -18.19 20.90 -1.87
CA LEU A 195 -19.60 20.50 -1.77
C LEU A 195 -20.24 21.00 -0.45
N LEU A 196 -19.48 21.04 0.64
CA LEU A 196 -19.93 21.63 1.91
C LEU A 196 -20.14 23.15 1.80
N ALA A 197 -19.27 23.85 1.06
CA ALA A 197 -19.37 25.27 0.82
C ALA A 197 -20.59 25.61 -0.06
N VAL A 198 -20.80 24.90 -1.17
CA VAL A 198 -21.96 25.06 -2.05
C VAL A 198 -23.28 24.83 -1.30
N LEU A 199 -23.36 23.73 -0.55
CA LEU A 199 -24.55 23.37 0.23
C LEU A 199 -24.69 24.12 1.57
N HIS A 200 -23.75 25.02 1.91
CA HIS A 200 -23.71 25.78 3.16
C HIS A 200 -23.78 24.91 4.45
N PHE A 201 -23.26 23.66 4.40
CA PHE A 201 -23.27 22.72 5.54
C PHE A 201 -22.20 23.07 6.58
N GLY A 202 -22.54 24.02 7.44
CA GLY A 202 -21.73 24.44 8.59
C GLY A 202 -21.51 23.33 9.64
N PRO A 203 -20.39 23.38 10.39
CA PRO A 203 -20.17 22.48 11.52
C PRO A 203 -21.14 22.81 12.67
N TYR A 204 -21.67 21.81 13.36
CA TYR A 204 -22.51 22.05 14.53
C TYR A 204 -21.65 22.63 15.65
N LYS A 205 -21.95 23.85 16.09
CA LYS A 205 -21.26 24.51 17.21
C LYS A 205 -22.00 24.19 18.50
N ARG A 206 -21.44 23.26 19.28
CA ARG A 206 -21.96 22.88 20.59
C ARG A 206 -22.04 24.08 21.55
N GLY A 207 -23.18 24.24 22.23
CA GLY A 207 -23.31 25.21 23.31
C GLY A 207 -22.51 24.80 24.54
N ALA A 208 -21.89 25.76 25.24
CA ALA A 208 -20.99 25.49 26.38
C ALA A 208 -21.62 24.78 27.60
N LYS A 209 -22.95 24.55 27.57
CA LYS A 209 -23.73 23.87 28.63
C LYS A 209 -24.54 22.66 28.12
N GLU A 210 -24.42 22.27 26.85
CA GLU A 210 -25.14 21.11 26.30
C GLU A 210 -24.40 19.79 26.57
N GLU A 211 -25.13 18.77 27.01
CA GLU A 211 -24.65 17.39 27.10
C GLU A 211 -24.33 16.79 25.72
N LEU A 212 -23.69 15.61 25.70
CA LEU A 212 -23.33 14.91 24.45
C LEU A 212 -24.59 14.46 23.70
N SER A 213 -25.03 15.27 22.74
CA SER A 213 -26.26 15.04 21.99
C SER A 213 -26.04 14.12 20.79
N LEU A 214 -26.91 13.11 20.64
CA LEU A 214 -26.93 12.26 19.43
C LEU A 214 -27.18 13.10 18.16
N LYS A 215 -27.90 14.23 18.26
CA LYS A 215 -28.13 15.14 17.13
C LYS A 215 -26.83 15.78 16.62
N GLU A 216 -25.96 16.20 17.54
CA GLU A 216 -24.61 16.72 17.21
C GLU A 216 -23.77 15.63 16.54
N PHE A 217 -23.78 14.41 17.10
CA PHE A 217 -23.08 13.26 16.53
C PHE A 217 -23.51 12.95 15.09
N TRP A 218 -24.81 12.79 14.84
CA TRP A 218 -25.34 12.47 13.50
C TRP A 218 -25.12 13.62 12.50
N TRP A 219 -25.19 14.87 12.94
CA TRP A 219 -24.89 16.02 12.08
C TRP A 219 -23.43 16.03 11.64
N ASN A 220 -22.50 15.90 12.59
CA ASN A 220 -21.07 15.92 12.30
C ASN A 220 -20.65 14.69 11.48
N LEU A 221 -21.17 13.50 11.78
CA LEU A 221 -20.91 12.29 10.99
C LEU A 221 -21.40 12.43 9.54
N THR A 222 -22.61 12.98 9.33
CA THR A 222 -23.14 13.24 7.98
C THR A 222 -22.28 14.27 7.23
N ARG A 223 -21.95 15.39 7.88
CA ARG A 223 -21.09 16.44 7.30
C ARG A 223 -19.72 15.90 6.88
N ASP A 224 -19.06 15.16 7.75
CA ASP A 224 -17.74 14.59 7.48
C ASP A 224 -17.81 13.45 6.45
N SER A 225 -18.93 12.72 6.37
CA SER A 225 -19.19 11.74 5.30
C SER A 225 -19.34 12.40 3.92
N ILE A 226 -20.05 13.54 3.82
CA ILE A 226 -20.19 14.32 2.58
C ILE A 226 -18.83 14.86 2.14
N ARG A 227 -18.05 15.41 3.07
CA ARG A 227 -16.68 15.86 2.83
C ARG A 227 -15.81 14.73 2.29
N LEU A 228 -15.84 13.57 2.95
CA LEU A 228 -15.05 12.41 2.58
C LEU A 228 -15.42 11.90 1.18
N ALA A 229 -16.71 11.75 0.88
CA ALA A 229 -17.18 11.33 -0.44
C ALA A 229 -16.71 12.29 -1.54
N THR A 230 -16.78 13.61 -1.28
CA THR A 230 -16.30 14.65 -2.20
C THR A 230 -14.79 14.54 -2.44
N ALA A 231 -14.00 14.45 -1.36
CA ALA A 231 -12.55 14.33 -1.42
C ALA A 231 -12.08 13.05 -2.13
N VAL A 232 -12.70 11.90 -1.84
CA VAL A 232 -12.40 10.62 -2.50
C VAL A 232 -12.75 10.70 -3.99
N ALA A 233 -13.95 11.18 -4.35
CA ALA A 233 -14.36 11.30 -5.75
C ALA A 233 -13.41 12.20 -6.57
N LEU A 234 -13.03 13.37 -6.04
CA LEU A 234 -12.15 14.30 -6.75
C LEU A 234 -10.69 13.81 -6.82
N SER A 235 -10.21 13.10 -5.79
CA SER A 235 -8.84 12.56 -5.76
C SER A 235 -8.67 11.22 -6.48
N GLN A 236 -9.76 10.49 -6.78
CA GLN A 236 -9.69 9.14 -7.35
C GLN A 236 -8.93 9.04 -8.68
N PRO A 237 -9.13 9.92 -9.69
CA PRO A 237 -8.42 9.79 -10.97
C PRO A 237 -6.89 9.88 -10.80
N PHE A 238 -6.43 10.75 -9.90
CA PHE A 238 -5.01 10.91 -9.58
C PHE A 238 -4.45 9.73 -8.80
N TYR A 239 -5.25 9.12 -7.92
CA TYR A 239 -4.90 7.86 -7.26
C TYR A 239 -4.75 6.72 -8.27
N VAL A 240 -5.71 6.52 -9.17
CA VAL A 240 -5.63 5.46 -10.20
C VAL A 240 -4.38 5.63 -11.07
N VAL A 241 -4.08 6.85 -11.52
CA VAL A 241 -2.84 7.14 -12.28
C VAL A 241 -1.59 6.84 -11.46
N MET A 242 -1.54 7.21 -10.17
CA MET A 242 -0.41 6.88 -9.29
C MET A 242 -0.20 5.35 -9.21
N VAL A 243 -1.24 4.58 -8.89
CA VAL A 243 -1.11 3.12 -8.72
C VAL A 243 -0.66 2.46 -10.03
N ARG A 244 -1.17 2.89 -11.19
CA ARG A 244 -0.76 2.37 -12.50
C ARG A 244 0.66 2.77 -12.90
N GLN A 245 1.10 3.98 -12.57
CA GLN A 245 2.49 4.41 -12.76
C GLN A 245 3.46 3.62 -11.87
N ILE A 246 3.04 3.15 -10.71
CA ILE A 246 3.81 2.22 -9.86
C ILE A 246 3.80 0.80 -10.46
N ALA A 247 2.63 0.31 -10.89
CA ALA A 247 2.45 -1.04 -11.43
C ALA A 247 3.34 -1.34 -12.66
N GLN A 248 3.72 -0.32 -13.42
CA GLN A 248 4.65 -0.37 -14.56
C GLN A 248 6.07 -0.79 -14.23
N PHE A 249 6.48 -0.69 -12.96
CA PHE A 249 7.78 -1.20 -12.51
C PHE A 249 7.92 -2.70 -12.80
N VAL A 250 6.82 -3.46 -12.72
CA VAL A 250 6.81 -4.93 -12.85
C VAL A 250 7.17 -5.39 -14.26
N GLY A 251 6.54 -4.81 -15.29
CA GLY A 251 6.83 -5.11 -16.70
C GLY A 251 7.96 -4.26 -17.31
N ARG A 252 8.50 -3.29 -16.55
CA ARG A 252 9.41 -2.22 -17.02
C ARG A 252 8.81 -1.37 -18.15
N GLU A 253 7.49 -1.20 -18.13
CA GLU A 253 6.72 -0.53 -19.19
C GLU A 253 6.73 1.00 -19.06
N ARG A 254 6.34 1.69 -20.14
CA ARG A 254 6.31 3.17 -20.25
C ARG A 254 5.00 3.71 -20.84
N VAL A 255 3.88 3.04 -20.57
CA VAL A 255 2.54 3.42 -21.09
C VAL A 255 1.96 4.69 -20.43
N TYR A 256 2.39 5.02 -19.21
CA TYR A 256 1.86 6.08 -18.36
C TYR A 256 3.01 6.99 -17.90
N GLU A 257 3.40 7.94 -18.76
CA GLU A 257 4.43 8.95 -18.45
C GLU A 257 3.77 10.30 -18.19
N GLY A 258 3.99 10.90 -17.02
CA GLY A 258 3.38 12.18 -16.63
C GLY A 258 1.87 12.11 -16.33
N VAL A 259 1.36 13.01 -15.48
CA VAL A 259 -0.02 12.91 -14.96
C VAL A 259 -1.07 13.12 -16.06
N LEU A 260 -0.95 14.20 -16.84
CA LEU A 260 -1.96 14.58 -17.84
C LEU A 260 -2.03 13.58 -19.01
N ALA A 261 -0.88 13.15 -19.53
CA ALA A 261 -0.85 12.14 -20.59
C ALA A 261 -1.37 10.78 -20.08
N SER A 262 -1.07 10.40 -18.83
CA SER A 262 -1.64 9.17 -18.25
C SER A 262 -3.16 9.24 -18.09
N LEU A 263 -3.72 10.39 -17.68
CA LEU A 263 -5.16 10.61 -17.64
C LEU A 263 -5.80 10.54 -19.04
N MET A 264 -5.14 11.11 -20.06
CA MET A 264 -5.62 11.08 -21.44
C MET A 264 -5.58 9.66 -22.05
N VAL A 265 -4.51 8.90 -21.79
CA VAL A 265 -4.42 7.48 -22.18
C VAL A 265 -5.53 6.67 -21.52
N LEU A 266 -5.73 6.84 -20.20
CA LEU A 266 -6.75 6.14 -19.43
C LEU A 266 -8.17 6.45 -19.94
N LEU A 267 -8.47 7.73 -20.21
CA LEU A 267 -9.76 8.14 -20.77
C LEU A 267 -9.97 7.59 -22.20
N LYS A 268 -8.90 7.39 -22.97
CA LYS A 268 -8.97 6.82 -24.32
C LYS A 268 -9.06 5.28 -24.34
N SER A 269 -8.44 4.59 -23.38
CA SER A 269 -8.43 3.12 -23.31
C SER A 269 -9.66 2.53 -22.62
N GLU A 270 -10.10 3.14 -21.51
CA GLU A 270 -11.12 2.58 -20.60
C GLU A 270 -12.25 3.57 -20.29
N GLY A 271 -12.21 4.77 -20.88
CA GLY A 271 -13.21 5.81 -20.64
C GLY A 271 -13.23 6.29 -19.19
N TYR A 272 -14.39 6.82 -18.79
CA TYR A 272 -14.60 7.29 -17.43
C TYR A 272 -14.62 6.16 -16.38
N ALA A 273 -14.94 4.92 -16.79
CA ALA A 273 -14.95 3.78 -15.87
C ALA A 273 -13.55 3.49 -15.32
N GLY A 274 -12.50 3.55 -16.16
CA GLY A 274 -11.11 3.39 -15.75
C GLY A 274 -10.64 4.45 -14.73
N LEU A 275 -11.06 5.71 -14.90
CA LEU A 275 -10.71 6.81 -13.98
C LEU A 275 -11.25 6.63 -12.55
N PHE A 276 -12.36 5.88 -12.40
CA PHE A 276 -13.00 5.60 -11.12
C PHE A 276 -12.86 4.13 -10.68
N ALA A 277 -12.01 3.36 -11.34
CA ALA A 277 -11.71 1.98 -10.98
C ALA A 277 -11.25 1.89 -9.50
N GLY A 278 -11.82 0.95 -8.75
CA GLY A 278 -11.55 0.77 -7.31
C GLY A 278 -12.15 1.82 -6.36
N ILE A 279 -12.98 2.77 -6.82
CA ILE A 279 -13.56 3.80 -5.92
C ILE A 279 -14.44 3.22 -4.81
N VAL A 280 -15.26 2.19 -5.11
CA VAL A 280 -16.21 1.62 -4.14
C VAL A 280 -15.52 1.04 -2.90
N PRO A 281 -14.55 0.11 -3.00
CA PRO A 281 -13.84 -0.39 -1.82
C PRO A 281 -13.03 0.72 -1.12
N ARG A 282 -12.48 1.71 -1.84
CA ARG A 282 -11.77 2.84 -1.22
C ARG A 282 -12.73 3.69 -0.37
N LEU A 283 -13.83 4.14 -0.94
CA LEU A 283 -14.83 4.96 -0.26
C LEU A 283 -15.44 4.21 0.94
N LEU A 284 -15.78 2.93 0.77
CA LEU A 284 -16.30 2.09 1.84
C LEU A 284 -15.29 1.93 2.98
N GLY A 285 -14.01 1.72 2.66
CA GLY A 285 -12.94 1.61 3.65
C GLY A 285 -12.72 2.91 4.43
N GLU A 286 -12.54 4.03 3.73
CA GLU A 286 -12.34 5.33 4.38
C GLU A 286 -13.59 5.75 5.20
N TRP A 287 -14.81 5.49 4.70
CA TRP A 287 -16.05 5.79 5.41
C TRP A 287 -16.25 4.89 6.64
N ALA A 288 -15.93 3.59 6.55
CA ALA A 288 -15.99 2.70 7.70
C ALA A 288 -14.98 3.11 8.79
N VAL A 289 -13.78 3.57 8.41
CA VAL A 289 -12.82 4.15 9.37
C VAL A 289 -13.40 5.40 10.04
N LEU A 290 -14.00 6.33 9.28
CA LEU A 290 -14.65 7.52 9.83
C LEU A 290 -15.79 7.15 10.79
N ALA A 291 -16.70 6.26 10.38
CA ALA A 291 -17.85 5.83 11.17
C ALA A 291 -17.41 5.14 12.47
N VAL A 292 -16.50 4.15 12.41
CA VAL A 292 -15.98 3.47 13.60
C VAL A 292 -15.26 4.45 14.52
N THR A 293 -14.43 5.34 13.98
CA THR A 293 -13.69 6.32 14.77
C THR A 293 -14.63 7.28 15.50
N SER A 294 -15.65 7.80 14.81
CA SER A 294 -16.66 8.69 15.39
C SER A 294 -17.49 7.96 16.46
N CYS A 295 -18.00 6.76 16.16
CA CYS A 295 -18.80 5.96 17.09
C CYS A 295 -18.03 5.63 18.38
N VAL A 296 -16.81 5.10 18.26
CA VAL A 296 -16.00 4.71 19.41
C VAL A 296 -15.51 5.94 20.18
N SER A 297 -15.14 7.04 19.50
CA SER A 297 -14.76 8.28 20.20
C SER A 297 -15.92 8.87 21.00
N HIS A 298 -17.13 8.90 20.43
CA HIS A 298 -18.34 9.35 21.12
C HIS A 298 -18.68 8.43 22.31
N LEU A 299 -18.54 7.11 22.15
CA LEU A 299 -18.73 6.14 23.24
C LEU A 299 -17.71 6.32 24.37
N CYS A 300 -16.42 6.49 24.05
CA CYS A 300 -15.38 6.77 25.04
C CYS A 300 -15.63 8.08 25.80
N GLN A 301 -16.07 9.15 25.12
CA GLN A 301 -16.44 10.42 25.75
C GLN A 301 -17.66 10.29 26.68
N ARG A 302 -18.61 9.39 26.36
CA ARG A 302 -19.81 9.14 27.17
C ARG A 302 -19.52 8.24 28.38
N LEU A 303 -18.59 7.29 28.26
CA LEU A 303 -18.29 6.32 29.32
C LEU A 303 -17.20 6.78 30.30
N LEU A 304 -16.28 7.67 29.88
CA LEU A 304 -15.09 8.02 30.64
C LEU A 304 -14.86 9.54 30.64
N PRO A 305 -14.73 10.20 31.82
CA PRO A 305 -14.38 11.61 31.90
C PRO A 305 -12.90 11.81 31.49
N MET A 306 -12.69 12.15 30.21
CA MET A 306 -11.35 12.33 29.63
C MET A 306 -11.02 13.80 29.39
N SER A 307 -9.75 14.18 29.63
CA SER A 307 -9.23 15.50 29.25
C SER A 307 -9.14 15.70 27.74
N ARG A 308 -9.15 16.95 27.26
CA ARG A 308 -9.07 17.28 25.81
C ARG A 308 -7.85 16.65 25.11
N ASN A 309 -6.70 16.60 25.79
CA ASN A 309 -5.49 16.00 25.22
C ASN A 309 -5.64 14.47 25.08
N GLN A 310 -6.19 13.79 26.10
CA GLN A 310 -6.48 12.35 26.04
C GLN A 310 -7.51 12.03 24.95
N GLN A 311 -8.54 12.86 24.76
CA GLN A 311 -9.51 12.70 23.68
C GLN A 311 -8.83 12.74 22.29
N GLN A 312 -7.89 13.66 22.08
CA GLN A 312 -7.12 13.74 20.83
C GLN A 312 -6.24 12.50 20.60
N TYR A 313 -5.48 12.06 21.61
CA TYR A 313 -4.66 10.85 21.49
C TYR A 313 -5.51 9.60 21.27
N ASN A 314 -6.63 9.45 21.99
CA ASN A 314 -7.51 8.30 21.86
C ASN A 314 -8.18 8.26 20.48
N ALA A 315 -8.64 9.40 19.95
CA ALA A 315 -9.17 9.46 18.59
C ALA A 315 -8.15 8.98 17.54
N VAL A 316 -6.88 9.38 17.67
CA VAL A 316 -5.79 8.91 16.78
C VAL A 316 -5.53 7.40 16.92
N ILE A 317 -5.53 6.87 18.15
CA ILE A 317 -5.35 5.42 18.39
C ILE A 317 -6.53 4.62 17.82
N ILE A 318 -7.76 5.07 18.04
CA ILE A 318 -8.98 4.46 17.49
C ILE A 318 -8.94 4.48 15.96
N GLN A 319 -8.58 5.62 15.35
CA GLN A 319 -8.45 5.75 13.89
C GLN A 319 -7.38 4.81 13.32
N MET A 320 -6.24 4.65 14.01
CA MET A 320 -5.20 3.70 13.63
C MET A 320 -5.72 2.25 13.64
N LEU A 321 -6.40 1.85 14.71
CA LEU A 321 -6.97 0.50 14.84
C LEU A 321 -8.09 0.24 13.81
N ALA A 322 -8.96 1.21 13.57
CA ALA A 322 -9.99 1.14 12.54
C ALA A 322 -9.38 1.02 11.14
N SER A 323 -8.29 1.74 10.84
CA SER A 323 -7.59 1.66 9.55
C SER A 323 -6.94 0.29 9.33
N LEU A 324 -6.42 -0.35 10.38
CA LEU A 324 -5.89 -1.70 10.31
C LEU A 324 -6.99 -2.74 10.04
N LEU A 325 -8.19 -2.55 10.63
CA LEU A 325 -9.34 -3.40 10.41
C LEU A 325 -9.89 -3.29 8.99
N MET A 326 -9.93 -2.07 8.43
CA MET A 326 -10.44 -1.79 7.08
C MET A 326 -9.38 -1.93 5.98
N TYR A 327 -8.15 -2.31 6.33
CA TYR A 327 -7.04 -2.48 5.39
C TYR A 327 -7.33 -3.43 4.19
N PRO A 328 -8.08 -4.53 4.33
CA PRO A 328 -8.48 -5.37 3.19
C PRO A 328 -9.20 -4.61 2.07
N LEU A 329 -9.98 -3.58 2.40
CA LEU A 329 -10.63 -2.71 1.41
C LEU A 329 -9.64 -1.78 0.73
N GLU A 330 -8.61 -1.31 1.45
CA GLU A 330 -7.49 -0.55 0.87
C GLU A 330 -6.75 -1.40 -0.19
N VAL A 331 -6.37 -2.64 0.15
CA VAL A 331 -5.72 -3.59 -0.78
C VAL A 331 -6.62 -3.87 -1.99
N THR A 332 -7.90 -4.13 -1.76
CA THR A 332 -8.88 -4.38 -2.83
C THR A 332 -9.00 -3.16 -3.74
N SER A 333 -8.97 -1.94 -3.21
CA SER A 333 -9.02 -0.72 -4.02
C SER A 333 -7.78 -0.52 -4.90
N ALA A 334 -6.58 -0.84 -4.40
CA ALA A 334 -5.33 -0.79 -5.16
C ALA A 334 -5.33 -1.82 -6.29
N CYS A 335 -5.78 -3.06 -6.03
CA CYS A 335 -5.98 -4.07 -7.05
C CYS A 335 -7.00 -3.61 -8.11
N MET A 336 -8.20 -3.21 -7.70
CA MET A 336 -9.26 -2.80 -8.62
C MET A 336 -8.92 -1.55 -9.45
N ALA A 337 -8.07 -0.64 -8.96
CA ALA A 337 -7.58 0.51 -9.73
C ALA A 337 -6.67 0.12 -10.91
N VAL A 338 -6.13 -1.10 -10.88
CA VAL A 338 -5.10 -1.62 -11.79
C VAL A 338 -5.67 -2.70 -12.73
N THR A 339 -6.76 -3.37 -12.35
CA THR A 339 -7.49 -4.32 -13.19
C THR A 339 -7.84 -3.72 -14.57
N GLY A 340 -7.56 -4.46 -15.64
CA GLY A 340 -7.88 -4.06 -17.02
C GLY A 340 -6.88 -3.11 -17.68
N ALA A 341 -5.86 -2.63 -16.96
CA ALA A 341 -4.77 -1.85 -17.57
C ALA A 341 -3.85 -2.77 -18.41
N PRO A 342 -3.31 -2.29 -19.55
CA PRO A 342 -2.41 -3.06 -20.41
C PRO A 342 -0.98 -3.06 -19.86
N LEU A 343 -0.78 -3.70 -18.70
CA LEU A 343 0.51 -3.86 -18.02
C LEU A 343 0.66 -5.30 -17.53
N ALA A 344 1.88 -5.86 -17.59
CA ALA A 344 2.19 -7.24 -17.20
C ALA A 344 1.91 -7.58 -15.71
N SER A 345 1.69 -6.58 -14.86
CA SER A 345 1.24 -6.72 -13.47
C SER A 345 -0.27 -6.90 -13.30
N CYS A 346 -1.05 -6.49 -14.30
CA CYS A 346 -2.52 -6.41 -14.28
C CYS A 346 -3.19 -7.61 -14.94
N GLU A 347 -2.44 -8.30 -15.79
CA GLU A 347 -2.89 -9.40 -16.62
C GLU A 347 -2.54 -10.77 -16.01
N PRO A 348 -3.26 -11.84 -16.37
CA PRO A 348 -2.87 -13.20 -16.04
C PRO A 348 -1.47 -13.52 -16.62
N PRO A 349 -0.58 -14.22 -15.90
CA PRO A 349 -0.80 -14.94 -14.64
C PRO A 349 -0.61 -14.11 -13.36
N SER A 350 -0.11 -12.87 -13.46
CA SER A 350 0.23 -12.01 -12.31
C SER A 350 -0.99 -11.67 -11.47
N MET A 351 -2.08 -11.29 -12.14
CA MET A 351 -3.34 -10.88 -11.51
C MET A 351 -4.54 -11.40 -12.34
N PRO A 352 -5.56 -12.01 -11.72
CA PRO A 352 -6.79 -12.35 -12.43
C PRO A 352 -7.64 -11.11 -12.68
N LEU A 353 -8.43 -11.13 -13.75
CA LEU A 353 -9.36 -10.07 -14.09
C LEU A 353 -10.62 -10.12 -13.20
N TYR A 354 -11.00 -8.99 -12.62
CA TYR A 354 -12.16 -8.86 -11.74
C TYR A 354 -13.20 -7.90 -12.31
N ASN A 355 -14.44 -8.36 -12.43
CA ASN A 355 -15.57 -7.52 -12.84
C ASN A 355 -16.13 -6.72 -11.64
N HIS A 356 -16.18 -7.33 -10.45
CA HIS A 356 -16.61 -6.66 -9.23
C HIS A 356 -15.55 -6.67 -8.13
N TRP A 357 -15.55 -5.61 -7.31
CA TRP A 357 -14.64 -5.46 -6.17
C TRP A 357 -14.87 -6.52 -5.09
N ALA A 358 -16.10 -7.05 -4.97
CA ALA A 358 -16.44 -8.11 -4.04
C ALA A 358 -15.78 -9.45 -4.41
N ASP A 359 -15.65 -9.75 -5.71
CA ASP A 359 -14.94 -10.93 -6.22
C ASP A 359 -13.44 -10.80 -5.91
N CYS A 360 -12.88 -9.61 -6.12
CA CYS A 360 -11.50 -9.28 -5.77
C CYS A 360 -11.22 -9.46 -4.28
N LEU A 361 -12.09 -8.92 -3.41
CA LEU A 361 -11.99 -9.09 -1.96
C LEU A 361 -12.08 -10.56 -1.55
N THR A 362 -13.00 -11.32 -2.16
CA THR A 362 -13.23 -12.74 -1.87
C THR A 362 -12.02 -13.60 -2.28
N ASP A 363 -11.44 -13.37 -3.46
CA ASP A 363 -10.20 -14.02 -3.88
C ASP A 363 -9.02 -13.63 -2.96
N LEU A 364 -8.89 -12.35 -2.59
CA LEU A 364 -7.87 -11.89 -1.63
C LEU A 364 -8.00 -12.57 -0.25
N TYR A 365 -9.21 -12.86 0.21
CA TYR A 365 -9.41 -13.71 1.39
C TYR A 365 -9.03 -15.17 1.12
N ALA A 366 -9.50 -15.77 0.02
CA ALA A 366 -9.23 -17.15 -0.35
C ALA A 366 -7.73 -17.46 -0.63
N ARG A 367 -6.95 -16.46 -1.06
CA ARG A 367 -5.48 -16.55 -1.21
C ARG A 367 -4.72 -16.18 0.07
N GLY A 368 -5.40 -15.64 1.10
CA GLY A 368 -4.77 -15.05 2.28
C GLY A 368 -3.97 -13.77 1.99
N GLY A 369 -4.27 -13.08 0.88
CA GLY A 369 -3.61 -11.87 0.41
C GLY A 369 -4.20 -10.55 0.92
N HIS A 370 -5.38 -10.58 1.54
CA HIS A 370 -6.12 -9.40 2.04
C HIS A 370 -5.32 -8.45 2.96
N ASN A 371 -4.26 -8.92 3.64
CA ASN A 371 -3.41 -8.10 4.52
C ASN A 371 -1.98 -7.87 3.98
N ARG A 372 -1.75 -8.07 2.67
CA ARG A 372 -0.46 -7.77 2.02
C ARG A 372 -0.13 -6.29 2.12
N GLY A 373 0.99 -5.95 2.74
CA GLY A 373 1.45 -4.57 2.89
C GLY A 373 1.02 -3.88 4.19
N ALA A 374 0.17 -4.51 5.02
CA ALA A 374 -0.28 -3.96 6.31
C ALA A 374 0.89 -3.69 7.27
N ILE A 375 1.88 -4.59 7.28
CA ILE A 375 3.09 -4.50 8.10
C ILE A 375 4.31 -4.60 7.17
N LEU A 376 4.88 -3.44 6.82
CA LEU A 376 5.95 -3.34 5.82
C LEU A 376 7.31 -3.91 6.28
N PHE A 377 7.62 -3.83 7.58
CA PHE A 377 8.92 -4.27 8.12
C PHE A 377 8.96 -5.76 8.50
N TRP A 378 7.82 -6.34 8.88
CA TRP A 378 7.72 -7.71 9.40
C TRP A 378 6.71 -8.50 8.55
N ARG A 379 7.18 -8.96 7.38
CA ARG A 379 6.37 -9.64 6.36
C ARG A 379 6.52 -11.16 6.46
N THR A 380 5.41 -11.88 6.49
CA THR A 380 5.38 -13.35 6.49
C THR A 380 4.54 -13.88 5.34
N VAL A 381 4.95 -14.98 4.71
CA VAL A 381 4.09 -15.67 3.73
C VAL A 381 2.83 -16.19 4.44
N PRO A 382 1.61 -15.90 3.97
CA PRO A 382 0.39 -16.46 4.54
C PRO A 382 0.37 -17.99 4.39
N ARG A 383 -0.10 -18.68 5.43
CA ARG A 383 -0.12 -20.16 5.50
C ARG A 383 -0.86 -20.83 4.34
N ILE A 384 -1.85 -20.16 3.77
CA ILE A 384 -2.66 -20.67 2.65
C ILE A 384 -1.79 -20.82 1.39
N GLN A 385 -0.93 -19.84 1.09
CA GLN A 385 0.01 -19.93 -0.03
C GLN A 385 1.07 -21.01 0.20
N LEU A 386 1.53 -21.19 1.44
CA LEU A 386 2.46 -22.27 1.79
C LEU A 386 1.85 -23.65 1.57
N ARG A 387 0.57 -23.85 1.93
CA ARG A 387 -0.15 -25.12 1.68
C ARG A 387 -0.28 -25.41 0.20
N ARG A 388 -0.87 -24.49 -0.60
CA ARG A 388 -1.01 -24.71 -2.05
C ARG A 388 0.31 -25.05 -2.75
N ARG A 389 1.43 -24.48 -2.28
CA ARG A 389 2.77 -24.79 -2.80
C ARG A 389 3.30 -26.16 -2.36
N GLN A 390 2.87 -26.69 -1.22
CA GLN A 390 3.15 -28.09 -0.83
C GLN A 390 2.25 -29.05 -1.61
N ASP A 391 0.98 -28.72 -1.77
CA ASP A 391 -0.01 -29.55 -2.48
C ASP A 391 0.38 -29.70 -3.96
N GLY A 392 0.75 -28.58 -4.63
CA GLY A 392 1.31 -28.57 -6.00
C GLY A 392 2.80 -28.92 -6.12
N LEU A 393 3.41 -29.49 -5.06
CA LEU A 393 4.70 -30.19 -5.12
C LEU A 393 4.55 -31.69 -4.77
N MET A 394 3.31 -32.15 -4.53
CA MET A 394 2.95 -33.55 -4.31
C MET A 394 1.98 -34.08 -5.40
N LEU A 395 1.74 -33.26 -6.42
CA LEU A 395 1.26 -33.60 -7.75
C LEU A 395 2.47 -33.46 -8.70
#